data_AF-A0A6J8F2I3-F1
#
_entry.id   AF-A0A6J8F2I3-F1
#
_cell.length_a   1.000
_cell.length_b   1.000
_cell.length_c   1.000
_cell.angle_alpha   90.00
_cell.angle_beta   90.00
_cell.angle_gamma   90.00
#
_symmetry.space_group_name_H-M   'P 1'
#
loop_
_entity.id
_entity.type
_entity.pdbx_description
1 polymer ?
#
loop_
_entity_poly.entity_id
_entity_poly.type
_entity_poly.pdbx_seq_one_letter_code
_entity_poly.pdbx_strand_id
1 'polypeptide(L)'
;MEIDILTFRNKDQDSITAAVDAGWQMRGSGRSYNSLSGHCSMIGTETGKILNYAVRIKSCRVCSMAEKSKSSPPAHECHMNWSGSAKSMEADMVTEMGCGKKGCQEVQDLKVNKNMSVSPGYFTQRLAVLRDLQHRKRKAIANTYKFKQRRRILKSTRHQKLATKEVREGVTYSSGIGLEDHPSDDIEEIPSPSLQPAYKMIEWTTKVNQIFFDIEATGLARNSHITQISATSDKGSINTYVLLKKPITPKAQEITGIKVEGSKMFCHDKEVKSVSIKEALELFLQFLSRNKENVIIGHNIKSYDIPVLFCALNNCSIMNEFSCSIVGFLDTLQLFKSLLPGLTSYSQSNLYNTVLNETYDGHDSMEDVVALSRLFHHLAPSTEARQLSSFSFESALRRYDHNQKTKLLLPTLTPLTEKKVITPRTANVIAASGMSFFSFTTFICKRWP
;
A
#
# COMPACT_ATOMS: atom_id res chain seq x y z
N MET A 1 30.78 10.81 5.06
CA MET A 1 29.63 11.65 5.45
C MET A 1 30.12 12.59 6.53
N GLU A 2 30.92 13.56 6.09
CA GLU A 2 30.87 14.89 6.70
C GLU A 2 29.55 15.48 6.20
N ILE A 3 28.75 15.98 7.14
CA ILE A 3 27.56 16.78 6.84
C ILE A 3 27.99 18.17 7.26
N ASP A 4 28.05 19.09 6.30
CA ASP A 4 28.42 20.46 6.60
C ASP A 4 27.21 21.18 7.21
N ILE A 5 27.40 21.65 8.45
CA ILE A 5 26.39 22.38 9.20
C ILE A 5 26.70 23.86 9.04
N LEU A 6 25.83 24.57 8.33
CA LEU A 6 25.98 26.01 8.07
C LEU A 6 25.01 26.78 8.97
N THR A 7 25.54 27.83 9.62
CA THR A 7 24.75 28.74 10.46
C THR A 7 24.60 30.07 9.75
N PHE A 8 23.38 30.39 9.31
CA PHE A 8 23.11 31.68 8.64
C PHE A 8 22.66 32.71 9.68
N ARG A 9 23.29 33.89 9.66
CA ARG A 9 22.90 35.04 10.49
C ARG A 9 22.21 36.07 9.59
N ASN A 10 20.91 36.25 9.79
CA ASN A 10 20.24 37.45 9.31
C ASN A 10 20.26 38.50 10.44
N LYS A 11 20.42 39.78 10.09
CA LYS A 11 20.76 40.83 11.07
C LYS A 11 19.63 41.21 12.00
N ASP A 12 18.41 40.73 11.77
CA ASP A 12 17.28 40.81 12.69
C ASP A 12 16.44 39.52 12.51
N GLN A 13 16.10 38.87 13.64
CA GLN A 13 15.33 37.62 13.80
C GLN A 13 16.04 36.26 13.58
N ASP A 14 15.76 35.36 14.54
CA ASP A 14 16.19 33.97 14.78
C ASP A 14 17.05 33.27 13.72
N SER A 15 18.25 32.83 14.13
CA SER A 15 19.17 32.07 13.29
C SER A 15 18.62 30.68 12.94
N ILE A 16 18.37 30.43 11.66
CA ILE A 16 17.98 29.10 11.16
C ILE A 16 19.25 28.30 10.85
N THR A 17 19.40 27.15 11.50
CA THR A 17 20.47 26.18 11.21
C THR A 17 20.00 25.20 10.13
N ALA A 18 20.80 25.04 9.08
CA ALA A 18 20.48 24.17 7.95
C ALA A 18 21.59 23.14 7.71
N ALA A 19 21.17 21.92 7.38
CA ALA A 19 22.05 20.89 6.83
C ALA A 19 21.88 20.91 5.32
N VAL A 20 23.00 20.82 4.62
CA VAL A 20 23.03 20.78 3.17
C VAL A 20 23.68 19.48 2.74
N ASP A 21 23.15 18.87 1.69
CA ASP A 21 23.73 17.69 1.06
C ASP A 21 23.65 17.82 -0.45
N ALA A 22 24.74 17.49 -1.14
CA ALA A 22 24.83 17.51 -2.59
C ALA A 22 25.09 16.11 -3.16
N GLY A 23 24.41 15.80 -4.27
CA GLY A 23 24.53 14.53 -4.97
C GLY A 23 24.89 14.73 -6.44
N TRP A 24 25.71 13.81 -6.96
CA TRP A 24 26.09 13.75 -8.38
C TRP A 24 25.52 12.48 -9.01
N GLN A 25 25.12 12.56 -10.29
CA GLN A 25 24.52 11.42 -10.98
C GLN A 25 25.54 10.33 -11.34
N MET A 26 26.84 10.65 -11.32
CA MET A 26 27.91 9.66 -11.51
C MET A 26 28.36 9.12 -10.14
N ARG A 27 28.36 7.80 -9.94
CA ARG A 27 28.84 7.19 -8.68
C ARG A 27 30.33 7.44 -8.52
N GLY A 28 30.72 8.08 -7.42
CA GLY A 28 32.13 8.35 -7.11
C GLY A 28 32.88 7.04 -6.81
N SER A 29 33.83 6.68 -7.66
CA SER A 29 34.81 5.60 -7.40
C SER A 29 35.97 6.06 -6.50
N GLY A 30 35.87 7.27 -5.92
CA GLY A 30 36.95 7.93 -5.18
C GLY A 30 38.05 8.53 -6.06
N ARG A 31 38.02 8.30 -7.38
CA ARG A 31 39.03 8.76 -8.34
C ARG A 31 38.50 9.63 -9.49
N SER A 32 37.19 9.64 -9.75
CA SER A 32 36.57 10.39 -10.84
C SER A 32 35.63 11.49 -10.29
N TYR A 33 35.92 12.74 -10.66
CA TYR A 33 35.25 13.95 -10.16
C TYR A 33 34.77 14.86 -11.31
N ASN A 34 34.25 14.26 -12.38
CA ASN A 34 33.88 14.92 -13.64
C ASN A 34 32.39 14.77 -14.00
N SER A 35 31.51 14.62 -13.00
CA SER A 35 30.08 14.45 -13.25
C SER A 35 29.49 15.62 -14.06
N LEU A 36 28.58 15.29 -14.97
CA LEU A 36 27.92 16.24 -15.85
C LEU A 36 26.72 16.93 -15.20
N SER A 37 26.26 16.45 -14.04
CA SER A 37 25.16 17.05 -13.29
C SER A 37 25.32 16.86 -11.79
N GLY A 38 24.82 17.83 -11.03
CA GLY A 38 24.76 17.81 -9.57
C GLY A 38 23.46 18.44 -9.07
N HIS A 39 23.00 18.00 -7.91
CA HIS A 39 21.84 18.57 -7.21
C HIS A 39 22.17 18.78 -5.74
N CYS A 40 21.51 19.73 -5.09
CA CYS A 40 21.75 20.07 -3.69
C CYS A 40 20.44 20.39 -2.99
N SER A 41 20.28 19.91 -1.75
CA SER A 41 19.09 20.15 -0.92
C SER A 41 19.49 20.78 0.40
N MET A 42 18.76 21.80 0.83
CA MET A 42 18.93 22.47 2.12
C MET A 42 17.74 22.13 3.02
N ILE A 43 18.03 21.58 4.20
CA ILE A 43 17.02 21.09 5.14
C ILE A 43 17.25 21.75 6.49
N GLY A 44 16.20 22.28 7.11
CA GLY A 44 16.28 22.85 8.45
C GLY A 44 16.65 21.75 9.45
N THR A 45 17.76 21.90 10.16
CA THR A 45 18.25 20.83 11.06
C THR A 45 17.32 20.58 12.23
N GLU A 46 16.53 21.59 12.60
CA GLU A 46 15.61 21.54 13.74
C GLU A 46 14.22 21.05 13.31
N THR A 47 13.73 21.48 12.15
CA THR A 47 12.38 21.15 11.68
C THR A 47 12.32 19.90 10.79
N GLY A 48 13.45 19.52 10.19
CA GLY A 48 13.53 18.45 9.19
C GLY A 48 12.82 18.78 7.88
N LYS A 49 12.46 20.05 7.66
CA LYS A 49 11.72 20.51 6.46
C LYS A 49 12.69 21.02 5.41
N ILE A 50 12.32 20.88 4.13
CA ILE A 50 13.10 21.39 3.01
C ILE A 50 13.00 22.91 3.00
N LEU A 51 14.14 23.58 3.11
CA LEU A 51 14.25 25.03 3.04
C LEU A 51 14.49 25.50 1.60
N ASN A 52 15.33 24.79 0.83
CA ASN A 52 15.68 25.15 -0.55
C ASN A 52 16.27 23.95 -1.33
N TYR A 53 16.34 24.06 -2.67
CA TYR A 53 17.03 23.10 -3.55
C TYR A 53 17.66 23.80 -4.76
N ALA A 54 18.73 23.22 -5.32
CA ALA A 54 19.39 23.74 -6.53
C ALA A 54 19.96 22.60 -7.40
N VAL A 55 20.15 22.87 -8.70
CA VAL A 55 20.65 21.90 -9.70
C VAL A 55 21.68 22.56 -10.63
N ARG A 56 22.72 21.82 -10.99
CA ARG A 56 23.76 22.22 -11.97
C ARG A 56 23.90 21.17 -13.06
N ILE A 57 23.92 21.60 -14.32
CA ILE A 57 24.00 20.74 -15.51
C ILE A 57 25.03 21.30 -16.48
N LYS A 58 26.01 20.45 -16.87
CA LYS A 58 27.13 20.77 -17.78
C LYS A 58 26.91 20.35 -19.22
N SER A 59 25.99 19.43 -19.47
CA SER A 59 25.82 18.84 -20.79
C SER A 59 24.35 18.85 -21.21
N CYS A 60 24.12 19.36 -22.41
CA CYS A 60 22.89 19.18 -23.16
C CYS A 60 23.24 18.34 -24.39
N ARG A 61 22.43 17.30 -24.65
CA ARG A 61 22.60 16.43 -25.81
C ARG A 61 22.50 17.22 -27.12
N VAL A 62 21.52 18.11 -27.23
CA VAL A 62 21.28 18.91 -28.44
C VAL A 62 22.46 19.84 -28.72
N CYS A 63 22.96 20.54 -27.70
CA CYS A 63 24.17 21.37 -27.83
C CYS A 63 25.42 20.55 -28.18
N SER A 64 25.62 19.40 -27.54
CA SER A 64 26.79 18.56 -27.78
C SER A 64 26.80 17.97 -29.20
N MET A 65 25.64 17.62 -29.75
CA MET A 65 25.52 17.14 -31.13
C MET A 65 25.77 18.25 -32.15
N ALA A 66 25.30 19.46 -31.89
CA ALA A 66 25.55 20.63 -32.73
C ALA A 66 27.04 20.99 -32.79
N GLU A 67 27.72 20.97 -31.62
CA GLU A 67 29.16 21.18 -31.52
C GLU A 67 29.97 20.13 -32.31
N LYS A 68 29.63 18.84 -32.16
CA LYS A 68 30.28 17.74 -32.91
C LYS A 68 30.10 17.84 -34.42
N SER A 69 28.93 18.31 -34.86
CA SER A 69 28.60 18.49 -36.28
C SER A 69 29.03 19.86 -36.83
N LYS A 70 29.68 20.71 -36.02
CA LYS A 70 30.04 22.09 -36.35
C LYS A 70 28.85 22.90 -36.88
N SER A 71 27.66 22.64 -36.36
CA SER A 71 26.42 23.31 -36.71
C SER A 71 25.86 24.09 -35.51
N SER A 72 24.96 25.04 -35.76
CA SER A 72 24.24 25.72 -34.69
C SER A 72 23.16 24.79 -34.10
N PRO A 73 22.98 24.72 -32.77
CA PRO A 73 21.98 23.86 -32.16
C PRO A 73 20.56 24.29 -32.59
N PRO A 74 19.68 23.34 -32.94
CA PRO A 74 18.28 23.66 -33.20
C PRO A 74 17.62 24.22 -31.93
N ALA A 75 16.54 24.99 -32.10
CA ALA A 75 15.79 25.57 -31.00
C ALA A 75 15.31 24.46 -30.05
N HIS A 76 15.69 24.54 -28.77
CA HIS A 76 15.32 23.60 -27.73
C HIS A 76 15.39 24.26 -26.36
N GLU A 77 14.74 23.65 -25.38
CA GLU A 77 14.82 24.07 -23.97
C GLU A 77 16.13 23.57 -23.36
N CYS A 78 17.13 24.45 -23.30
CA CYS A 78 18.45 24.10 -22.78
C CYS A 78 18.53 24.36 -21.27
N HIS A 79 18.75 23.29 -20.50
CA HIS A 79 18.94 23.38 -19.05
C HIS A 79 20.42 23.43 -18.62
N MET A 80 21.36 23.58 -19.56
CA MET A 80 22.77 23.79 -19.21
C MET A 80 22.92 25.13 -18.48
N ASN A 81 23.37 25.07 -17.24
CA ASN A 81 23.53 26.24 -16.37
C ASN A 81 24.86 26.22 -15.60
N TRP A 82 25.78 25.33 -15.97
CA TRP A 82 27.08 25.18 -15.30
C TRP A 82 28.23 24.94 -16.28
N SER A 83 29.26 25.78 -16.20
CA SER A 83 30.50 25.63 -16.98
C SER A 83 31.70 25.21 -16.12
N GLY A 84 31.60 25.27 -14.79
CA GLY A 84 32.68 24.96 -13.85
C GLY A 84 32.97 23.46 -13.67
N SER A 85 33.89 23.12 -12.76
CA SER A 85 34.19 21.72 -12.40
C SER A 85 33.00 21.06 -11.66
N ALA A 86 32.92 19.73 -11.65
CA ALA A 86 31.87 19.04 -10.89
C ALA A 86 32.05 19.23 -9.36
N LYS A 87 33.30 19.30 -8.89
CA LYS A 87 33.64 19.54 -7.47
C LYS A 87 33.13 20.90 -6.96
N SER A 88 33.11 21.90 -7.83
CA SER A 88 32.67 23.26 -7.49
C SER A 88 31.16 23.44 -7.49
N MET A 89 30.38 22.46 -7.97
CA MET A 89 28.92 22.59 -8.05
C MET A 89 28.27 22.73 -6.67
N GLU A 90 28.78 21.99 -5.66
CA GLU A 90 28.21 22.00 -4.31
C GLU A 90 28.33 23.39 -3.65
N ALA A 91 29.55 23.94 -3.63
CA ALA A 91 29.78 25.26 -3.04
C ALA A 91 28.96 26.36 -3.74
N ASP A 92 28.82 26.28 -5.06
CA ASP A 92 28.02 27.24 -5.84
C ASP A 92 26.52 27.12 -5.56
N MET A 93 25.99 25.90 -5.50
CA MET A 93 24.58 25.65 -5.13
C MET A 93 24.28 26.09 -3.69
N VAL A 94 25.19 25.82 -2.75
CA VAL A 94 25.08 26.30 -1.35
C VAL A 94 25.06 27.82 -1.31
N THR A 95 25.91 28.47 -2.09
CA THR A 95 25.98 29.94 -2.17
C THR A 95 24.70 30.51 -2.78
N GLU A 96 24.16 29.90 -3.85
CA GLU A 96 22.87 30.29 -4.42
C GLU A 96 21.73 30.19 -3.39
N MET A 97 21.62 29.04 -2.73
CA MET A 97 20.57 28.78 -1.75
C MET A 97 20.70 29.65 -0.49
N GLY A 98 21.92 30.03 -0.10
CA GLY A 98 22.21 30.80 1.11
C GLY A 98 22.26 32.32 0.93
N CYS A 99 22.66 32.82 -0.25
CA CYS A 99 22.87 34.26 -0.49
C CYS A 99 21.70 34.96 -1.17
N GLY A 100 20.60 34.26 -1.49
CA GLY A 100 19.36 34.88 -1.94
C GLY A 100 19.53 35.90 -3.07
N LYS A 101 19.94 35.47 -4.27
CA LYS A 101 19.69 36.31 -5.46
C LYS A 101 18.18 36.33 -5.71
N LYS A 102 17.62 37.53 -5.77
CA LYS A 102 16.20 37.85 -6.02
C LYS A 102 15.62 36.98 -7.15
N GLY A 103 14.89 35.94 -6.77
CA GLY A 103 14.21 35.02 -7.67
C GLY A 103 13.70 33.84 -6.84
N CYS A 104 12.40 33.83 -6.56
CA CYS A 104 11.67 32.92 -5.67
C CYS A 104 11.78 33.25 -4.18
N GLN A 105 10.85 34.10 -3.73
CA GLN A 105 10.60 34.44 -2.33
C GLN A 105 10.08 33.24 -1.52
N GLU A 106 10.81 32.97 -0.42
CA GLU A 106 10.34 32.59 0.93
C GLU A 106 9.58 31.27 1.14
N VAL A 107 10.34 30.20 1.42
CA VAL A 107 9.84 29.00 2.09
C VAL A 107 10.12 29.10 3.60
N GLN A 108 9.10 29.49 4.36
CA GLN A 108 9.07 29.30 5.81
C GLN A 108 7.74 28.67 6.23
N ASP A 109 7.86 27.63 7.05
CA ASP A 109 6.82 26.71 7.51
C ASP A 109 5.65 27.32 8.28
N LEU A 110 5.78 28.56 8.74
CA LEU A 110 4.69 29.31 9.38
C LEU A 110 3.74 29.95 8.36
N LYS A 111 4.17 30.18 7.10
CA LYS A 111 3.29 30.59 6.00
C LYS A 111 2.58 29.41 5.34
N VAL A 112 3.07 28.17 5.42
CA VAL A 112 2.39 27.00 4.82
C VAL A 112 0.99 26.81 5.43
N ASN A 113 0.89 26.89 6.76
CA ASN A 113 -0.38 26.75 7.48
C ASN A 113 -1.30 27.98 7.33
N LYS A 114 -0.73 29.18 7.18
CA LYS A 114 -1.48 30.43 6.95
C LYS A 114 -2.00 30.54 5.50
N ASN A 115 -1.22 30.04 4.53
CA ASN A 115 -1.63 29.92 3.12
C ASN A 115 -2.69 28.82 2.93
N MET A 116 -2.76 27.84 3.83
CA MET A 116 -3.83 26.82 3.86
C MET A 116 -4.95 27.13 4.86
N SER A 117 -4.90 28.28 5.56
CA SER A 117 -5.88 28.69 6.59
C SER A 117 -6.15 27.66 7.70
N VAL A 118 -5.14 26.94 8.19
CA VAL A 118 -5.31 25.92 9.24
C VAL A 118 -4.36 26.16 10.41
N SER A 119 -4.86 26.12 11.65
CA SER A 119 -4.01 26.31 12.83
C SER A 119 -3.24 25.02 13.19
N PRO A 120 -1.99 25.10 13.70
CA PRO A 120 -1.20 23.92 14.02
C PRO A 120 -1.77 23.04 15.15
N GLY A 121 -2.69 23.56 15.98
CA GLY A 121 -3.31 22.84 17.09
C GLY A 121 -2.36 22.51 18.26
N TYR A 122 -2.92 22.49 19.48
CA TYR A 122 -2.19 22.25 20.74
C TYR A 122 -1.40 20.92 20.76
N PHE A 123 -1.97 19.86 20.19
CA PHE A 123 -1.34 18.53 20.17
C PHE A 123 -0.04 18.48 19.35
N THR A 124 0.02 19.21 18.24
CA THR A 124 1.20 19.28 17.37
C THR A 124 2.36 19.97 18.07
N GLN A 125 2.07 21.03 18.84
CA GLN A 125 3.07 21.71 19.66
C GLN A 125 3.62 20.80 20.75
N ARG A 126 2.75 20.05 21.46
CA ARG A 126 3.19 19.12 22.50
C ARG A 126 4.05 17.97 21.95
N LEU A 127 3.71 17.44 20.77
CA LEU A 127 4.47 16.36 20.13
C LEU A 127 5.84 16.83 19.62
N ALA A 128 5.95 18.08 19.17
CA ALA A 128 7.24 18.67 18.79
C ALA A 128 8.21 18.68 19.98
N VAL A 129 7.76 19.17 21.14
CA VAL A 129 8.56 19.24 22.37
C VAL A 129 9.05 17.86 22.82
N LEU A 130 8.20 16.82 22.73
CA LEU A 130 8.57 15.45 23.09
C LEU A 130 9.63 14.86 22.14
N ARG A 131 9.53 15.14 20.84
CA ARG A 131 10.53 14.71 19.85
C ARG A 131 11.88 15.39 20.08
N ASP A 132 11.89 16.66 20.47
CA ASP A 132 13.11 17.41 20.79
C ASP A 132 13.84 16.85 22.01
N LEU A 133 13.10 16.46 23.04
CA LEU A 133 13.65 15.77 24.23
C LEU A 133 14.31 14.44 23.86
N GLN A 134 13.66 13.65 23.00
CA GLN A 134 14.18 12.36 22.55
C GLN A 134 15.43 12.52 21.67
N HIS A 135 15.46 13.54 20.80
CA HIS A 135 16.60 13.85 19.96
C HIS A 135 17.83 14.28 20.79
N ARG A 136 17.63 15.14 21.79
CA ARG A 136 18.69 15.54 22.74
C ARG A 136 19.32 14.33 23.45
N LYS A 137 18.50 13.38 23.92
CA LYS A 137 18.98 12.13 24.54
C LYS A 137 19.83 11.28 23.59
N ARG A 138 19.39 11.12 22.33
CA ARG A 138 20.13 10.35 21.32
C ARG A 138 21.47 11.01 20.94
N LYS A 139 21.49 12.34 20.81
CA LYS A 139 22.70 13.13 20.52
C LYS A 139 23.75 12.98 21.63
N ALA A 140 23.32 13.04 22.90
CA ALA A 140 24.21 12.83 24.04
C ALA A 140 24.86 11.43 24.02
N ILE A 141 24.07 10.38 23.74
CA ILE A 141 24.57 9.00 23.65
C ILE A 141 25.55 8.84 22.48
N ALA A 142 25.24 9.41 21.31
CA ALA A 142 26.05 9.31 20.10
C ALA A 142 27.44 9.95 20.25
N ASN A 143 27.56 10.93 21.15
CA ASN A 143 28.83 11.61 21.44
C ASN A 143 29.73 10.87 22.42
N THR A 144 29.20 9.86 23.12
CA THR A 144 30.00 9.07 24.07
C THR A 144 31.12 8.29 23.39
N TYR A 145 32.24 8.16 24.10
CA TYR A 145 33.38 7.36 23.65
C TYR A 145 32.98 5.92 23.32
N LYS A 146 32.19 5.28 24.20
CA LYS A 146 31.69 3.90 24.01
C LYS A 146 30.92 3.74 22.69
N PHE A 147 30.07 4.70 22.34
CA PHE A 147 29.30 4.64 21.10
C PHE A 147 30.17 4.83 19.85
N LYS A 148 31.11 5.79 19.90
CA LYS A 148 32.06 6.05 18.81
C LYS A 148 33.01 4.85 18.59
N GLN A 149 33.49 4.23 19.66
CA GLN A 149 34.33 3.03 19.61
C GLN A 149 33.57 1.86 18.97
N ARG A 150 32.33 1.59 19.43
CA ARG A 150 31.48 0.54 18.85
C ARG A 150 31.20 0.76 17.35
N ARG A 151 30.98 2.01 16.93
CA ARG A 151 30.79 2.37 15.51
C ARG A 151 32.04 2.03 14.67
N ARG A 152 33.24 2.33 15.17
CA ARG A 152 34.51 2.01 14.49
C ARG A 152 34.72 0.51 14.35
N ILE A 153 34.46 -0.25 15.43
CA ILE A 153 34.54 -1.72 15.42
C ILE A 153 33.60 -2.30 14.36
N LEU A 154 32.33 -1.89 14.36
CA LEU A 154 31.34 -2.37 13.38
C LEU A 154 31.72 -2.02 11.93
N LYS A 155 32.36 -0.87 11.69
CA LYS A 155 32.86 -0.49 10.36
C LYS A 155 33.99 -1.42 9.90
N SER A 156 34.95 -1.69 10.79
CA SER A 156 36.07 -2.61 10.51
C SER A 156 35.58 -4.03 10.23
N THR A 157 34.64 -4.56 11.03
CA THR A 157 34.06 -5.90 10.80
C THR A 157 33.34 -6.01 9.45
N ARG A 158 32.66 -4.96 8.98
CA ARG A 158 32.02 -4.95 7.65
C ARG A 158 33.05 -4.96 6.52
N HIS A 159 34.10 -4.16 6.64
CA HIS A 159 35.19 -4.12 5.66
C HIS A 159 35.88 -5.49 5.55
N GLN A 160 36.13 -6.15 6.69
CA GLN A 160 36.76 -7.47 6.71
C GLN A 160 35.88 -8.53 6.03
N LYS A 161 34.56 -8.53 6.29
CA LYS A 161 33.61 -9.45 5.64
C LYS A 161 33.51 -9.24 4.12
N LEU A 162 33.63 -8.01 3.64
CA LEU A 162 33.63 -7.69 2.20
C LEU A 162 34.91 -8.21 1.52
N ALA A 163 36.08 -7.94 2.11
CA ALA A 163 37.36 -8.40 1.59
C ALA A 163 37.46 -9.94 1.52
N THR A 164 36.92 -10.66 2.51
CA THR A 164 36.92 -12.14 2.48
C THR A 164 36.00 -12.73 1.41
N LYS A 165 34.93 -12.03 1.02
CA LYS A 165 34.05 -12.45 -0.10
C LYS A 165 34.71 -12.24 -1.46
N GLU A 166 35.38 -11.11 -1.65
CA GLU A 166 36.06 -10.77 -2.92
C GLU A 166 37.20 -11.74 -3.27
N VAL A 167 37.92 -12.27 -2.26
CA VAL A 167 38.97 -13.29 -2.47
C VAL A 167 38.40 -14.65 -2.89
N ARG A 168 37.17 -14.99 -2.45
CA ARG A 168 36.56 -16.31 -2.69
C ARG A 168 35.79 -16.37 -4.02
N GLU A 169 35.18 -15.28 -4.43
CA GLU A 169 34.25 -15.23 -5.57
C GLU A 169 34.91 -14.65 -6.84
N GLY A 170 36.16 -14.20 -6.77
CA GLY A 170 36.84 -13.48 -7.84
C GLY A 170 36.35 -12.03 -7.97
N VAL A 171 37.03 -11.24 -8.82
CA VAL A 171 36.68 -9.83 -9.04
C VAL A 171 35.31 -9.76 -9.73
N THR A 172 34.27 -9.40 -8.98
CA THR A 172 32.88 -9.35 -9.48
C THR A 172 32.59 -8.13 -10.36
N TYR A 173 33.58 -7.27 -10.63
CA TYR A 173 33.39 -6.00 -11.34
C TYR A 173 34.67 -5.52 -12.06
N SER A 174 34.58 -5.31 -13.36
CA SER A 174 35.52 -4.48 -14.13
C SER A 174 34.77 -3.27 -14.70
N SER A 175 35.39 -2.10 -14.72
CA SER A 175 34.79 -0.88 -15.28
C SER A 175 34.99 -0.85 -16.80
N GLY A 176 33.91 -0.84 -17.59
CA GLY A 176 33.98 -0.61 -19.05
C GLY A 176 33.16 -1.55 -19.95
N ILE A 177 32.45 -2.55 -19.42
CA ILE A 177 31.68 -3.53 -20.23
C ILE A 177 30.30 -2.96 -20.61
N GLY A 178 30.25 -1.92 -21.44
CA GLY A 178 28.95 -1.36 -21.86
C GLY A 178 29.00 -0.34 -22.98
N LEU A 179 30.04 -0.39 -23.81
CA LEU A 179 30.19 0.49 -24.97
C LEU A 179 30.52 -0.31 -26.24
N GLU A 180 29.89 -1.47 -26.41
CA GLU A 180 29.85 -2.13 -27.72
C GLU A 180 28.40 -2.30 -28.14
N ASP A 181 28.10 -1.75 -29.32
CA ASP A 181 26.81 -1.77 -29.98
C ASP A 181 26.38 -3.21 -30.27
N HIS A 182 25.33 -3.68 -29.59
CA HIS A 182 24.54 -4.80 -30.10
C HIS A 182 23.23 -4.25 -30.69
N PRO A 183 23.02 -4.40 -32.01
CA PRO A 183 21.77 -4.01 -32.64
C PRO A 183 20.68 -4.99 -32.24
N SER A 184 19.54 -4.43 -31.81
CA SER A 184 18.22 -5.06 -31.68
C SER A 184 18.16 -6.46 -31.05
N ASP A 185 17.68 -6.56 -29.81
CA ASP A 185 16.74 -7.61 -29.39
C ASP A 185 15.96 -7.16 -28.13
N ASP A 186 14.63 -7.10 -28.28
CA ASP A 186 13.56 -7.11 -27.26
C ASP A 186 13.55 -6.08 -26.11
N ILE A 187 13.05 -4.87 -26.42
CA ILE A 187 12.53 -3.94 -25.42
C ILE A 187 11.15 -4.40 -24.93
N GLU A 188 11.09 -5.47 -24.14
CA GLU A 188 9.95 -5.65 -23.23
C GLU A 188 10.01 -4.57 -22.15
N GLU A 189 9.00 -3.70 -22.15
CA GLU A 189 8.80 -2.59 -21.21
C GLU A 189 8.38 -3.13 -19.84
N ILE A 190 9.09 -2.70 -18.78
CA ILE A 190 8.75 -3.12 -17.41
C ILE A 190 7.45 -2.41 -17.01
N PRO A 191 6.42 -3.15 -16.55
CA PRO A 191 5.18 -2.53 -16.13
C PRO A 191 5.42 -1.56 -14.98
N SER A 192 4.80 -0.38 -15.04
CA SER A 192 4.83 0.59 -13.94
C SER A 192 4.35 -0.04 -12.64
N PRO A 193 4.95 0.28 -11.47
CA PRO A 193 4.57 -0.33 -10.19
C PRO A 193 3.08 -0.17 -9.92
N SER A 194 2.36 -1.27 -9.76
CA SER A 194 0.93 -1.21 -9.43
C SER A 194 0.75 -0.81 -7.96
N LEU A 195 0.21 0.38 -7.72
CA LEU A 195 -0.20 0.80 -6.38
C LEU A 195 -1.44 0.01 -5.93
N GLN A 196 -1.53 -0.29 -4.64
CA GLN A 196 -2.68 -0.96 -4.08
C GLN A 196 -3.93 -0.05 -4.21
N PRO A 197 -5.02 -0.48 -4.88
CA PRO A 197 -6.17 0.38 -5.15
C PRO A 197 -6.89 0.80 -3.87
N ALA A 198 -7.10 2.09 -3.63
CA ALA A 198 -7.86 2.57 -2.48
C ALA A 198 -9.36 2.22 -2.59
N TYR A 199 -10.00 1.95 -1.46
CA TYR A 199 -11.46 1.83 -1.41
C TYR A 199 -12.08 3.22 -1.56
N LYS A 200 -13.19 3.30 -2.30
CA LYS A 200 -13.98 4.53 -2.46
C LYS A 200 -15.32 4.34 -1.79
N MET A 201 -15.70 5.25 -0.91
CA MET A 201 -17.00 5.26 -0.24
C MET A 201 -18.15 5.42 -1.25
N ILE A 202 -19.36 5.00 -0.89
CA ILE A 202 -20.57 5.27 -1.67
C ILE A 202 -21.32 6.47 -1.08
N GLU A 203 -22.10 7.17 -1.90
CA GLU A 203 -23.06 8.15 -1.40
C GLU A 203 -24.29 7.45 -0.87
N TRP A 204 -24.58 7.65 0.42
CA TRP A 204 -25.69 6.98 1.08
C TRP A 204 -26.98 7.78 0.87
N THR A 205 -27.81 7.37 -0.09
CA THR A 205 -29.12 7.99 -0.35
C THR A 205 -30.24 7.20 0.33
N THR A 206 -31.41 7.82 0.52
CA THR A 206 -32.59 7.14 1.08
C THR A 206 -33.21 6.10 0.15
N LYS A 207 -32.74 6.01 -1.11
CA LYS A 207 -33.27 5.10 -2.13
C LYS A 207 -32.54 3.76 -2.19
N VAL A 208 -31.39 3.63 -1.53
CA VAL A 208 -30.61 2.39 -1.56
C VAL A 208 -31.31 1.27 -0.80
N ASN A 209 -31.43 0.12 -1.44
CA ASN A 209 -31.95 -1.09 -0.82
C ASN A 209 -30.87 -1.74 0.04
N GLN A 210 -31.19 -2.02 1.29
CA GLN A 210 -30.25 -2.58 2.27
C GLN A 210 -30.40 -4.11 2.28
N ILE A 211 -29.33 -4.81 1.91
CA ILE A 211 -29.28 -6.27 1.89
C ILE A 211 -28.32 -6.73 2.96
N PHE A 212 -28.84 -7.25 4.07
CA PHE A 212 -27.99 -7.91 5.07
C PHE A 212 -27.59 -9.27 4.52
N PHE A 213 -26.31 -9.62 4.65
CA PHE A 213 -25.72 -10.74 3.95
C PHE A 213 -24.63 -11.39 4.79
N ASP A 214 -24.59 -12.71 4.71
CA ASP A 214 -23.55 -13.55 5.29
C ASP A 214 -23.37 -14.83 4.46
N ILE A 215 -22.17 -15.41 4.50
CA ILE A 215 -21.88 -16.70 3.88
C ILE A 215 -21.19 -17.65 4.85
N GLU A 216 -21.60 -18.90 4.81
CA GLU A 216 -20.78 -19.99 5.33
C GLU A 216 -19.85 -20.53 4.25
N ALA A 217 -18.64 -20.92 4.65
CA ALA A 217 -17.67 -21.52 3.73
C ALA A 217 -16.81 -22.58 4.42
N THR A 218 -16.16 -23.42 3.61
CA THR A 218 -15.36 -24.56 4.09
C THR A 218 -14.10 -24.19 4.88
N GLY A 219 -13.78 -22.90 4.99
CA GLY A 219 -12.67 -22.43 5.81
C GLY A 219 -12.32 -20.98 5.56
N LEU A 220 -11.25 -20.51 6.20
CA LEU A 220 -10.86 -19.09 6.18
C LEU A 220 -10.12 -18.65 4.91
N ALA A 221 -9.90 -19.52 3.92
CA ALA A 221 -9.25 -19.10 2.69
C ALA A 221 -10.18 -18.22 1.83
N ARG A 222 -9.63 -17.25 1.09
CA ARG A 222 -10.44 -16.34 0.23
C ARG A 222 -10.88 -16.99 -1.08
N ASN A 223 -10.49 -18.24 -1.28
CA ASN A 223 -10.92 -19.15 -2.33
C ASN A 223 -11.60 -20.39 -1.75
N SER A 224 -12.10 -20.32 -0.50
CA SER A 224 -12.91 -21.38 0.09
C SER A 224 -14.19 -21.60 -0.69
N HIS A 225 -14.74 -22.80 -0.58
CA HIS A 225 -16.01 -23.14 -1.21
C HIS A 225 -17.16 -22.67 -0.32
N ILE A 226 -18.12 -21.95 -0.89
CA ILE A 226 -19.32 -21.48 -0.19
C ILE A 226 -20.23 -22.67 0.09
N THR A 227 -20.74 -22.77 1.31
CA THR A 227 -21.65 -23.83 1.76
C THR A 227 -23.07 -23.33 2.03
N GLN A 228 -23.23 -22.04 2.33
CA GLN A 228 -24.53 -21.41 2.52
C GLN A 228 -24.44 -19.95 2.09
N ILE A 229 -25.51 -19.44 1.47
CA ILE A 229 -25.68 -18.02 1.15
C ILE A 229 -26.99 -17.57 1.79
N SER A 230 -26.90 -16.58 2.67
CA SER A 230 -28.07 -16.01 3.32
C SER A 230 -28.12 -14.51 3.10
N ALA A 231 -29.31 -14.00 2.84
CA ALA A 231 -29.54 -12.57 2.75
C ALA A 231 -30.96 -12.19 3.17
N THR A 232 -31.12 -11.02 3.78
CA THR A 232 -32.43 -10.45 4.10
C THR A 232 -32.53 -8.97 3.74
N SER A 233 -33.75 -8.56 3.42
CA SER A 233 -34.16 -7.21 3.12
C SER A 233 -35.56 -6.97 3.68
N ASP A 234 -36.05 -5.73 3.58
CA ASP A 234 -37.44 -5.39 3.83
C ASP A 234 -38.44 -6.19 2.97
N LYS A 235 -38.01 -6.67 1.79
CA LYS A 235 -38.83 -7.41 0.82
C LYS A 235 -38.73 -8.94 0.94
N GLY A 236 -38.11 -9.43 2.02
CA GLY A 236 -37.97 -10.84 2.33
C GLY A 236 -36.53 -11.32 2.33
N SER A 237 -36.36 -12.63 2.38
CA SER A 237 -35.08 -13.29 2.60
C SER A 237 -34.81 -14.42 1.61
N ILE A 238 -33.55 -14.81 1.51
CA ILE A 238 -33.06 -16.00 0.83
C ILE A 238 -32.09 -16.72 1.78
N ASN A 239 -32.20 -18.04 1.85
CA ASN A 239 -31.27 -18.92 2.54
C ASN A 239 -31.08 -20.16 1.66
N THR A 240 -29.89 -20.32 1.10
CA THR A 240 -29.60 -21.36 0.11
C THR A 240 -28.35 -22.13 0.50
N TYR A 241 -28.49 -23.45 0.68
CA TYR A 241 -27.37 -24.35 0.90
C TYR A 241 -26.73 -24.78 -0.42
N VAL A 242 -25.41 -24.83 -0.43
CA VAL A 242 -24.60 -25.14 -1.62
C VAL A 242 -23.95 -26.49 -1.46
N LEU A 243 -24.22 -27.40 -2.41
CA LEU A 243 -23.65 -28.73 -2.42
C LEU A 243 -22.14 -28.66 -2.66
N LEU A 244 -21.42 -29.38 -1.82
CA LEU A 244 -19.97 -29.49 -1.88
C LEU A 244 -19.54 -30.51 -2.92
N LYS A 245 -18.55 -30.14 -3.75
CA LYS A 245 -17.87 -31.09 -4.64
C LYS A 245 -16.69 -31.80 -3.98
N LYS A 246 -16.23 -31.32 -2.81
CA LYS A 246 -15.08 -31.83 -2.07
C LYS A 246 -15.43 -31.98 -0.59
N PRO A 247 -14.84 -32.95 0.14
CA PRO A 247 -15.05 -33.10 1.57
C PRO A 247 -14.63 -31.83 2.33
N ILE A 248 -15.36 -31.50 3.40
CA ILE A 248 -14.99 -30.41 4.29
C ILE A 248 -13.96 -30.86 5.31
N THR A 249 -13.20 -29.92 5.86
CA THR A 249 -12.30 -30.25 6.96
C THR A 249 -13.10 -30.53 8.23
N PRO A 250 -12.65 -31.44 9.13
CA PRO A 250 -13.36 -31.71 10.38
C PRO A 250 -13.65 -30.45 11.21
N LYS A 251 -12.72 -29.48 11.18
CA LYS A 251 -12.88 -28.20 11.87
C LYS A 251 -13.99 -27.32 11.27
N ALA A 252 -14.16 -27.33 9.94
CA ALA A 252 -15.27 -26.64 9.30
C ALA A 252 -16.60 -27.35 9.62
N GLN A 253 -16.60 -28.69 9.68
CA GLN A 253 -17.77 -29.48 10.06
C GLN A 253 -18.25 -29.20 11.48
N GLU A 254 -17.31 -29.06 12.42
CA GLU A 254 -17.59 -28.74 13.81
C GLU A 254 -18.19 -27.33 13.96
N ILE A 255 -17.69 -26.36 13.19
CA ILE A 255 -18.15 -24.97 13.28
C ILE A 255 -19.50 -24.77 12.60
N THR A 256 -19.69 -25.26 11.38
CA THR A 256 -20.89 -24.96 10.59
C THR A 256 -21.99 -26.02 10.74
N GLY A 257 -21.71 -27.14 11.40
CA GLY A 257 -22.65 -28.27 11.52
C GLY A 257 -22.97 -28.98 10.21
N ILE A 258 -22.22 -28.72 9.13
CA ILE A 258 -22.54 -29.21 7.77
C ILE A 258 -21.92 -30.60 7.53
N LYS A 259 -22.72 -31.58 7.12
CA LYS A 259 -22.27 -32.91 6.70
C LYS A 259 -22.76 -33.22 5.29
N VAL A 260 -21.99 -33.99 4.54
CA VAL A 260 -22.39 -34.48 3.22
C VAL A 260 -22.27 -35.99 3.20
N GLU A 261 -23.39 -36.67 2.96
CA GLU A 261 -23.46 -38.12 2.84
C GLU A 261 -24.03 -38.48 1.47
N GLY A 262 -23.17 -38.96 0.56
CA GLY A 262 -23.54 -39.21 -0.82
C GLY A 262 -23.95 -37.92 -1.56
N SER A 263 -25.20 -37.86 -2.03
CA SER A 263 -25.79 -36.69 -2.69
C SER A 263 -26.61 -35.79 -1.76
N LYS A 264 -26.70 -36.13 -0.48
CA LYS A 264 -27.49 -35.40 0.52
C LYS A 264 -26.60 -34.55 1.40
N MET A 265 -27.08 -33.35 1.72
CA MET A 265 -26.42 -32.43 2.63
C MET A 265 -27.25 -32.30 3.89
N PHE A 266 -26.59 -32.29 5.04
CA PHE A 266 -27.18 -32.15 6.36
C PHE A 266 -26.59 -30.92 7.04
N CYS A 267 -27.42 -30.15 7.73
CA CYS A 267 -27.00 -29.06 8.61
C CYS A 267 -27.52 -29.38 10.02
N HIS A 268 -26.63 -29.48 11.00
CA HIS A 268 -26.97 -29.88 12.37
C HIS A 268 -27.81 -31.18 12.41
N ASP A 269 -27.36 -32.18 11.64
CA ASP A 269 -28.01 -33.49 11.45
C ASP A 269 -29.42 -33.47 10.84
N LYS A 270 -29.86 -32.33 10.29
CA LYS A 270 -31.11 -32.20 9.52
C LYS A 270 -30.82 -32.16 8.03
N GLU A 271 -31.51 -32.98 7.24
CA GLU A 271 -31.39 -32.96 5.77
C GLU A 271 -31.84 -31.59 5.23
N VAL A 272 -30.98 -30.93 4.47
CA VAL A 272 -31.24 -29.63 3.85
C VAL A 272 -31.23 -29.75 2.33
N LYS A 273 -32.13 -29.02 1.66
CA LYS A 273 -32.12 -28.94 0.20
C LYS A 273 -30.93 -28.09 -0.23
N SER A 274 -29.98 -28.72 -0.92
CA SER A 274 -28.80 -28.07 -1.48
C SER A 274 -28.87 -27.96 -2.99
N VAL A 275 -28.29 -26.89 -3.54
CA VAL A 275 -28.19 -26.65 -4.98
C VAL A 275 -26.73 -26.50 -5.42
N SER A 276 -26.47 -26.42 -6.72
CA SER A 276 -25.13 -26.11 -7.21
C SER A 276 -24.72 -24.66 -6.84
N ILE A 277 -23.42 -24.38 -6.75
CA ILE A 277 -22.94 -23.00 -6.49
C ILE A 277 -23.45 -22.00 -7.53
N LYS A 278 -23.54 -22.40 -8.80
CA LYS A 278 -24.04 -21.53 -9.87
C LYS A 278 -25.51 -21.19 -9.65
N GLU A 279 -26.32 -22.21 -9.38
CA GLU A 279 -27.75 -22.04 -9.09
C GLU A 279 -27.98 -21.19 -7.83
N ALA A 280 -27.20 -21.39 -6.77
CA ALA A 280 -27.29 -20.57 -5.56
C ALA A 280 -27.00 -19.08 -5.83
N LEU A 281 -25.98 -18.79 -6.64
CA LEU A 281 -25.66 -17.42 -7.02
C LEU A 281 -26.72 -16.82 -7.96
N GLU A 282 -27.30 -17.61 -8.87
CA GLU A 282 -28.43 -17.19 -9.72
C GLU A 282 -29.67 -16.86 -8.90
N LEU A 283 -30.00 -17.68 -7.89
CA LEU A 283 -31.08 -17.38 -6.93
C LEU A 283 -30.79 -16.11 -6.13
N PHE A 284 -29.54 -15.89 -5.73
CA PHE A 284 -29.14 -14.65 -5.06
C PHE A 284 -29.26 -13.42 -5.98
N LEU A 285 -28.86 -13.53 -7.25
CA LEU A 285 -29.07 -12.48 -8.25
C LEU A 285 -30.55 -12.19 -8.49
N GLN A 286 -31.39 -13.23 -8.53
CA GLN A 286 -32.85 -13.07 -8.64
C GLN A 286 -33.44 -12.36 -7.42
N PHE A 287 -32.88 -12.59 -6.23
CA PHE A 287 -33.26 -11.86 -5.03
C PHE A 287 -32.86 -10.37 -5.12
N LEU A 288 -31.67 -10.07 -5.62
CA LEU A 288 -31.16 -8.70 -5.79
C LEU A 288 -31.89 -7.91 -6.89
N SER A 289 -32.28 -8.56 -7.98
CA SER A 289 -32.90 -7.92 -9.15
C SER A 289 -34.28 -7.30 -8.89
N ARG A 290 -34.86 -7.56 -7.71
CA ARG A 290 -36.07 -6.90 -7.21
C ARG A 290 -35.89 -5.38 -7.03
N ASN A 291 -34.64 -4.89 -7.00
CA ASN A 291 -34.28 -3.49 -6.87
C ASN A 291 -33.07 -3.13 -7.74
N LYS A 292 -32.98 -1.87 -8.18
CA LYS A 292 -31.89 -1.39 -9.05
C LYS A 292 -30.65 -0.94 -8.28
N GLU A 293 -30.78 -0.53 -7.03
CA GLU A 293 -29.70 0.05 -6.24
C GLU A 293 -29.55 -0.70 -4.92
N ASN A 294 -28.77 -1.78 -4.90
CA ASN A 294 -28.55 -2.56 -3.68
C ASN A 294 -27.21 -2.24 -3.01
N VAL A 295 -27.22 -2.17 -1.69
CA VAL A 295 -26.02 -2.13 -0.85
C VAL A 295 -26.02 -3.36 0.04
N ILE A 296 -24.95 -4.15 -0.07
CA ILE A 296 -24.79 -5.36 0.73
C ILE A 296 -24.10 -5.00 2.05
N ILE A 297 -24.70 -5.38 3.16
CA ILE A 297 -24.28 -5.08 4.53
C ILE A 297 -23.90 -6.40 5.20
N GLY A 298 -22.68 -6.49 5.72
CA GLY A 298 -22.22 -7.69 6.41
C GLY A 298 -21.16 -7.35 7.46
N HIS A 299 -20.89 -8.30 8.35
CA HIS A 299 -19.95 -8.11 9.44
C HIS A 299 -18.56 -8.61 9.07
N ASN A 300 -17.55 -7.71 9.03
CA ASN A 300 -16.22 -7.99 8.48
C ASN A 300 -16.23 -8.40 6.99
N ILE A 301 -17.29 -8.01 6.29
CA ILE A 301 -17.59 -8.40 4.91
C ILE A 301 -16.47 -8.04 3.92
N LYS A 302 -15.78 -6.93 4.19
CA LYS A 302 -14.67 -6.43 3.35
C LYS A 302 -13.48 -7.38 3.32
N SER A 303 -13.24 -8.07 4.42
CA SER A 303 -12.05 -8.90 4.62
C SER A 303 -12.28 -10.36 4.23
N TYR A 304 -13.52 -10.85 4.25
CA TYR A 304 -13.84 -12.27 4.11
C TYR A 304 -14.89 -12.54 3.04
N ASP A 305 -16.14 -12.16 3.30
CA ASP A 305 -17.30 -12.53 2.49
C ASP A 305 -17.20 -12.02 1.05
N ILE A 306 -16.86 -10.74 0.85
CA ILE A 306 -16.73 -10.17 -0.50
C ILE A 306 -15.63 -10.86 -1.30
N PRO A 307 -14.40 -11.05 -0.79
CA PRO A 307 -13.39 -11.85 -1.49
C PRO A 307 -13.84 -13.27 -1.87
N VAL A 308 -14.53 -13.99 -0.97
CA VAL A 308 -14.98 -15.37 -1.22
C VAL A 308 -16.12 -15.38 -2.25
N LEU A 309 -17.08 -14.46 -2.12
CA LEU A 309 -18.18 -14.27 -3.07
C LEU A 309 -17.64 -13.92 -4.46
N PHE A 310 -16.69 -12.99 -4.57
CA PHE A 310 -16.08 -12.62 -5.85
C PHE A 310 -15.34 -13.78 -6.50
N CYS A 311 -14.68 -14.63 -5.69
CA CYS A 311 -14.09 -15.87 -6.19
C CYS A 311 -15.14 -16.81 -6.78
N ALA A 312 -16.28 -16.98 -6.12
CA ALA A 312 -17.37 -17.81 -6.61
C ALA A 312 -18.03 -17.23 -7.88
N LEU A 313 -18.32 -15.93 -7.90
CA LEU A 313 -18.88 -15.20 -9.04
C LEU A 313 -17.99 -15.31 -10.29
N ASN A 314 -16.66 -15.12 -10.13
CA ASN A 314 -15.71 -15.28 -11.24
C ASN A 314 -15.66 -16.72 -11.76
N ASN A 315 -15.66 -17.71 -10.87
CA ASN A 315 -15.64 -19.12 -11.27
C ASN A 315 -16.94 -19.56 -11.97
N CYS A 316 -18.04 -18.83 -11.76
CA CYS A 316 -19.32 -19.06 -12.41
C CYS A 316 -19.58 -18.11 -13.60
N SER A 317 -18.67 -17.19 -13.92
CA SER A 317 -18.77 -16.21 -15.00
C SER A 317 -20.02 -15.30 -14.92
N ILE A 318 -20.45 -14.93 -13.71
CA ILE A 318 -21.65 -14.11 -13.47
C ILE A 318 -21.36 -12.78 -12.75
N MET A 319 -20.10 -12.34 -12.77
CA MET A 319 -19.65 -11.10 -12.13
C MET A 319 -20.30 -9.85 -12.74
N ASN A 320 -20.56 -9.86 -14.05
CA ASN A 320 -21.11 -8.72 -14.76
C ASN A 320 -22.58 -8.49 -14.38
N GLU A 321 -23.37 -9.55 -14.33
CA GLU A 321 -24.77 -9.56 -13.91
C GLU A 321 -24.90 -9.07 -12.46
N PHE A 322 -23.98 -9.52 -11.61
CA PHE A 322 -23.88 -9.04 -10.23
C PHE A 322 -23.56 -7.55 -10.16
N SER A 323 -22.61 -7.07 -10.96
CA SER A 323 -22.22 -5.65 -11.00
C SER A 323 -23.38 -4.70 -11.34
N CYS A 324 -24.31 -5.14 -12.19
CA CYS A 324 -25.48 -4.35 -12.58
C CYS A 324 -26.47 -4.11 -11.44
N SER A 325 -26.42 -4.93 -10.38
CA SER A 325 -27.39 -4.88 -9.28
C SER A 325 -26.84 -4.23 -8.01
N ILE A 326 -25.52 -4.02 -7.91
CA ILE A 326 -24.84 -3.62 -6.68
C ILE A 326 -24.18 -2.25 -6.81
N VAL A 327 -24.56 -1.32 -5.91
CA VAL A 327 -23.90 -0.02 -5.76
C VAL A 327 -22.60 -0.18 -4.97
N GLY A 328 -22.65 -0.95 -3.89
CA GLY A 328 -21.49 -1.20 -3.04
C GLY A 328 -21.83 -2.01 -1.80
N PHE A 329 -21.00 -1.84 -0.79
CA PHE A 329 -20.95 -2.66 0.40
C PHE A 329 -20.79 -1.79 1.66
N LEU A 330 -21.25 -2.29 2.80
CA LEU A 330 -21.00 -1.72 4.11
C LEU A 330 -20.42 -2.78 5.04
N ASP A 331 -19.26 -2.49 5.65
CA ASP A 331 -18.64 -3.37 6.64
C ASP A 331 -19.03 -2.91 8.06
N THR A 332 -19.89 -3.70 8.71
CA THR A 332 -20.42 -3.33 10.03
C THR A 332 -19.38 -3.47 11.15
N LEU A 333 -18.27 -4.19 10.95
CA LEU A 333 -17.23 -4.28 11.97
C LEU A 333 -16.57 -2.91 12.20
N GLN A 334 -16.31 -2.16 11.13
CA GLN A 334 -15.75 -0.81 11.25
C GLN A 334 -16.80 0.17 11.76
N LEU A 335 -18.05 0.03 11.30
CA LEU A 335 -19.17 0.83 11.77
C LEU A 335 -19.35 0.69 13.28
N PHE A 336 -19.48 -0.54 13.80
CA PHE A 336 -19.74 -0.78 15.22
C PHE A 336 -18.54 -0.39 16.10
N LYS A 337 -17.31 -0.48 15.59
CA LYS A 337 -16.13 0.09 16.29
C LYS A 337 -16.23 1.59 16.49
N SER A 338 -16.81 2.30 15.52
CA SER A 338 -17.00 3.75 15.62
C SER A 338 -18.17 4.14 16.54
N LEU A 339 -19.25 3.35 16.54
CA LEU A 339 -20.45 3.62 17.34
C LEU A 339 -20.30 3.21 18.81
N LEU A 340 -19.61 2.10 19.06
CA LEU A 340 -19.46 1.48 20.38
C LEU A 340 -17.98 1.36 20.73
N PRO A 341 -17.25 2.46 20.98
CA PRO A 341 -15.82 2.41 21.27
C PRO A 341 -15.55 1.77 22.63
N GLY A 342 -14.46 0.99 22.73
CA GLY A 342 -13.96 0.48 24.01
C GLY A 342 -14.44 -0.92 24.41
N LEU A 343 -15.11 -1.65 23.52
CA LEU A 343 -15.47 -3.04 23.77
C LEU A 343 -14.25 -3.97 23.68
N THR A 344 -14.28 -5.05 24.45
CA THR A 344 -13.22 -6.07 24.48
C THR A 344 -13.24 -6.96 23.22
N SER A 345 -14.43 -7.22 22.69
CA SER A 345 -14.65 -7.97 21.46
C SER A 345 -15.69 -7.28 20.58
N TYR A 346 -15.45 -7.34 19.27
CA TYR A 346 -16.39 -6.89 18.25
C TYR A 346 -16.83 -8.07 17.38
N SER A 347 -16.79 -9.31 17.88
CA SER A 347 -17.50 -10.40 17.21
C SER A 347 -19.00 -10.09 17.19
N GLN A 348 -19.70 -10.53 16.14
CA GLN A 348 -21.13 -10.25 15.99
C GLN A 348 -21.94 -10.76 17.20
N SER A 349 -21.70 -12.00 17.63
CA SER A 349 -22.32 -12.58 18.83
C SER A 349 -22.09 -11.75 20.10
N ASN A 350 -20.88 -11.23 20.30
CA ASN A 350 -20.59 -10.38 21.46
C ASN A 350 -21.28 -9.02 21.36
N LEU A 351 -21.30 -8.41 20.18
CA LEU A 351 -22.00 -7.15 19.95
C LEU A 351 -23.51 -7.30 20.16
N TYR A 352 -24.08 -8.37 19.63
CA TYR A 352 -25.49 -8.69 19.77
C TYR A 352 -25.87 -8.85 21.24
N ASN A 353 -25.11 -9.66 22.00
CA ASN A 353 -25.33 -9.81 23.44
C ASN A 353 -25.10 -8.52 24.23
N THR A 354 -24.08 -7.74 23.90
CA THR A 354 -23.77 -6.49 24.63
C THR A 354 -24.85 -5.42 24.42
N VAL A 355 -25.42 -5.33 23.21
CA VAL A 355 -26.38 -4.27 22.85
C VAL A 355 -27.81 -4.68 23.14
N LEU A 356 -28.19 -5.93 22.84
CA LEU A 356 -29.57 -6.41 22.93
C LEU A 356 -29.82 -7.31 24.15
N ASN A 357 -28.76 -7.70 24.88
CA ASN A 357 -28.86 -8.62 26.03
C ASN A 357 -29.53 -9.95 25.68
N GLU A 358 -29.27 -10.44 24.47
CA GLU A 358 -29.76 -11.70 23.91
C GLU A 358 -28.60 -12.50 23.30
N THR A 359 -28.75 -13.81 23.17
CA THR A 359 -27.84 -14.68 22.42
C THR A 359 -28.58 -15.31 21.25
N TYR A 360 -27.86 -15.66 20.19
CA TYR A 360 -28.38 -16.39 19.05
C TYR A 360 -27.40 -17.50 18.64
N ASP A 361 -27.86 -18.43 17.81
CA ASP A 361 -27.03 -19.51 17.28
C ASP A 361 -26.13 -18.95 16.17
N GLY A 362 -24.89 -18.61 16.53
CA GLY A 362 -23.90 -18.18 15.55
C GLY A 362 -23.40 -19.38 14.75
N HIS A 363 -22.96 -19.14 13.50
CA HIS A 363 -22.54 -20.18 12.54
C HIS A 363 -23.67 -20.85 11.74
N ASP A 364 -24.88 -20.27 11.77
CA ASP A 364 -25.83 -20.36 10.66
C ASP A 364 -25.95 -18.97 10.04
N SER A 365 -25.56 -18.85 8.76
CA SER A 365 -25.55 -17.54 8.07
C SER A 365 -26.92 -16.84 8.06
N MET A 366 -28.04 -17.57 8.16
CA MET A 366 -29.37 -16.94 8.23
C MET A 366 -29.62 -16.31 9.60
N GLU A 367 -29.26 -17.00 10.68
CA GLU A 367 -29.34 -16.45 12.04
C GLU A 367 -28.39 -15.27 12.19
N ASP A 368 -27.18 -15.35 11.62
CA ASP A 368 -26.22 -14.24 11.58
C ASP A 368 -26.78 -13.02 10.83
N VAL A 369 -27.45 -13.23 9.68
CA VAL A 369 -28.09 -12.16 8.92
C VAL A 369 -29.24 -11.50 9.68
N VAL A 370 -30.08 -12.30 10.36
CA VAL A 370 -31.19 -11.79 11.17
C VAL A 370 -30.68 -11.01 12.37
N ALA A 371 -29.70 -11.56 13.09
CA ALA A 371 -29.07 -10.91 14.23
C ALA A 371 -28.41 -9.58 13.82
N LEU A 372 -27.67 -9.57 12.71
CA LEU A 372 -27.03 -8.36 12.19
C LEU A 372 -28.05 -7.28 11.82
N SER A 373 -29.15 -7.68 11.16
CA SER A 373 -30.24 -6.76 10.82
C SER A 373 -30.86 -6.13 12.07
N ARG A 374 -31.19 -6.94 13.09
CA ARG A 374 -31.73 -6.43 14.36
C ARG A 374 -30.78 -5.46 15.04
N LEU A 375 -29.49 -5.80 15.12
CA LEU A 375 -28.47 -4.96 15.71
C LEU A 375 -28.31 -3.63 14.96
N PHE A 376 -28.26 -3.67 13.63
CA PHE A 376 -28.11 -2.48 12.79
C PHE A 376 -29.30 -1.53 12.93
N HIS A 377 -30.53 -2.05 12.93
CA HIS A 377 -31.73 -1.24 13.11
C HIS A 377 -31.85 -0.66 14.53
N HIS A 378 -31.49 -1.44 15.55
CA HIS A 378 -31.50 -0.98 16.94
C HIS A 378 -30.52 0.19 17.17
N LEU A 379 -29.32 0.10 16.61
CA LEU A 379 -28.30 1.15 16.73
C LEU A 379 -28.59 2.37 15.84
N ALA A 380 -29.43 2.22 14.81
CA ALA A 380 -29.84 3.28 13.88
C ALA A 380 -28.69 4.22 13.43
N PRO A 381 -27.63 3.68 12.80
CA PRO A 381 -26.45 4.46 12.44
C PRO A 381 -26.78 5.65 11.53
N SER A 382 -26.12 6.79 11.77
CA SER A 382 -26.28 8.00 10.94
C SER A 382 -25.79 7.77 9.51
N THR A 383 -26.26 8.61 8.58
CA THR A 383 -25.86 8.57 7.16
C THR A 383 -24.34 8.68 7.01
N GLU A 384 -23.70 9.55 7.79
CA GLU A 384 -22.25 9.77 7.78
C GLU A 384 -21.50 8.52 8.25
N ALA A 385 -21.95 7.88 9.32
CA ALA A 385 -21.34 6.66 9.84
C ALA A 385 -21.43 5.51 8.83
N ARG A 386 -22.59 5.38 8.16
CA ARG A 386 -22.79 4.41 7.07
C ARG A 386 -21.84 4.68 5.92
N GLN A 387 -21.75 5.93 5.46
CA GLN A 387 -20.87 6.33 4.36
C GLN A 387 -19.40 6.04 4.66
N LEU A 388 -18.90 6.40 5.85
CA LEU A 388 -17.51 6.15 6.27
C LEU A 388 -17.15 4.65 6.35
N SER A 389 -18.15 3.81 6.62
CA SER A 389 -17.98 2.35 6.74
C SER A 389 -18.27 1.61 5.43
N SER A 390 -18.59 2.35 4.37
CA SER A 390 -18.99 1.82 3.07
C SER A 390 -17.86 1.82 2.04
N PHE A 391 -18.04 1.02 0.99
CA PHE A 391 -17.14 0.99 -0.15
C PHE A 391 -17.87 0.52 -1.42
N SER A 392 -17.59 1.18 -2.54
CA SER A 392 -18.20 0.93 -3.85
C SER A 392 -17.80 -0.41 -4.43
N PHE A 393 -18.69 -0.98 -5.24
CA PHE A 393 -18.46 -2.22 -5.97
C PHE A 393 -17.16 -2.16 -6.78
N GLU A 394 -16.99 -1.11 -7.58
CA GLU A 394 -15.82 -0.89 -8.42
C GLU A 394 -14.51 -0.89 -7.63
N SER A 395 -14.49 -0.22 -6.47
CA SER A 395 -13.28 -0.18 -5.64
C SER A 395 -12.97 -1.53 -4.99
N ALA A 396 -14.01 -2.30 -4.64
CA ALA A 396 -13.87 -3.67 -4.14
C ALA A 396 -13.30 -4.59 -5.22
N LEU A 397 -13.83 -4.51 -6.45
CA LEU A 397 -13.40 -5.34 -7.58
C LEU A 397 -11.94 -5.08 -7.94
N ARG A 398 -11.55 -3.81 -8.07
CA ARG A 398 -10.14 -3.44 -8.29
C ARG A 398 -9.21 -3.99 -7.21
N ARG A 399 -9.62 -3.90 -5.94
CA ARG A 399 -8.82 -4.44 -4.83
C ARG A 399 -8.71 -5.96 -4.91
N TYR A 400 -9.81 -6.63 -5.23
CA TYR A 400 -9.84 -8.08 -5.41
C TYR A 400 -8.91 -8.52 -6.55
N ASP A 401 -9.01 -7.90 -7.73
CA ASP A 401 -8.17 -8.21 -8.89
C ASP A 401 -6.69 -7.98 -8.60
N HIS A 402 -6.35 -6.90 -7.91
CA HIS A 402 -4.99 -6.63 -7.45
C HIS A 402 -4.47 -7.73 -6.51
N ASN A 403 -5.30 -8.19 -5.58
CA ASN A 403 -4.93 -9.28 -4.67
C ASN A 403 -4.75 -10.61 -5.42
N GLN A 404 -5.58 -10.90 -6.42
CA GLN A 404 -5.42 -12.10 -7.26
C GLN A 404 -4.11 -12.07 -8.05
N LYS A 405 -3.80 -10.93 -8.70
CA LYS A 405 -2.51 -10.74 -9.40
C LYS A 405 -1.33 -10.94 -8.44
N THR A 406 -1.40 -10.34 -7.26
CA THR A 406 -0.38 -10.52 -6.22
C THR A 406 -0.19 -12.00 -5.85
N LYS A 407 -1.29 -12.74 -5.67
CA LYS A 407 -1.28 -14.16 -5.33
C LYS A 407 -0.68 -15.02 -6.44
N LEU A 408 -0.89 -14.68 -7.71
CA LEU A 408 -0.30 -15.36 -8.86
C LEU A 408 1.21 -15.09 -8.99
N LEU A 409 1.65 -13.88 -8.66
CA LEU A 409 3.05 -13.47 -8.78
C LEU A 409 3.92 -13.94 -7.61
N LEU A 410 3.37 -14.03 -6.41
CA LEU A 410 4.12 -14.38 -5.20
C LEU A 410 4.90 -15.70 -5.31
N PRO A 411 4.35 -16.81 -5.85
CA PRO A 411 5.08 -18.07 -6.02
C PRO A 411 6.33 -17.93 -6.89
N THR A 412 6.34 -17.00 -7.87
CA THR A 412 7.51 -16.79 -8.73
C THR A 412 8.72 -16.33 -7.91
N LEU A 413 8.50 -15.64 -6.79
CA LEU A 413 9.55 -15.11 -5.91
C LEU A 413 10.03 -16.12 -4.85
N THR A 414 9.43 -17.31 -4.79
CA THR A 414 9.78 -18.38 -3.83
C THR A 414 11.28 -18.68 -3.81
N PRO A 415 11.97 -18.83 -4.97
CA PRO A 415 13.40 -19.11 -4.99
C PRO A 415 14.25 -18.06 -4.26
N LEU A 416 13.83 -16.78 -4.29
CA LEU A 416 14.53 -15.70 -3.58
C LEU A 416 14.29 -15.75 -2.07
N THR A 417 13.09 -16.16 -1.66
CA THR A 417 12.75 -16.31 -0.24
C THR A 417 13.42 -17.53 0.40
N GLU A 418 13.46 -18.66 -0.31
CA GLU A 418 14.12 -19.90 0.15
C GLU A 418 15.63 -19.72 0.30
N LYS A 419 16.25 -19.02 -0.67
CA LYS A 419 17.67 -18.64 -0.62
C LYS A 419 17.95 -17.50 0.37
N LYS A 420 16.93 -17.01 1.10
CA LYS A 420 17.01 -15.91 2.08
C LYS A 420 17.61 -14.61 1.51
N VAL A 421 17.44 -14.39 0.20
CA VAL A 421 17.85 -13.14 -0.48
C VAL A 421 16.89 -12.01 -0.09
N ILE A 422 15.60 -12.32 -0.03
CA ILE A 422 14.54 -11.41 0.40
C ILE A 422 13.65 -12.07 1.46
N THR A 423 13.00 -11.27 2.29
CA THR A 423 12.02 -11.79 3.26
C THR A 423 10.68 -12.13 2.59
N PRO A 424 9.85 -13.01 3.15
CA PRO A 424 8.49 -13.26 2.64
C PRO A 424 7.64 -11.98 2.55
N ARG A 425 7.82 -11.05 3.49
CA ARG A 425 7.17 -9.73 3.46
C ARG A 425 7.63 -8.91 2.26
N THR A 426 8.93 -8.89 1.97
CA THR A 426 9.49 -8.20 0.81
C THR A 426 8.98 -8.82 -0.49
N ALA A 427 8.92 -10.16 -0.57
CA ALA A 427 8.35 -10.85 -1.73
C ALA A 427 6.88 -10.47 -1.96
N ASN A 428 6.09 -10.37 -0.90
CA ASN A 428 4.70 -9.92 -1.00
C ASN A 428 4.58 -8.49 -1.55
N VAL A 429 5.43 -7.56 -1.09
CA VAL A 429 5.46 -6.18 -1.60
C VAL A 429 5.85 -6.14 -3.08
N ILE A 430 6.83 -6.94 -3.51
CA ILE A 430 7.26 -7.02 -4.92
C ILE A 430 6.13 -7.58 -5.79
N ALA A 431 5.52 -8.68 -5.36
CA ALA A 431 4.38 -9.27 -6.06
C ALA A 431 3.20 -8.29 -6.14
N ALA A 432 2.94 -7.54 -5.06
CA ALA A 432 1.89 -6.52 -5.02
C ALA A 432 2.16 -5.34 -5.94
N SER A 433 3.43 -5.04 -6.26
CA SER A 433 3.76 -4.05 -7.29
C SER A 433 3.60 -4.55 -8.72
N GLY A 434 3.16 -5.79 -8.92
CA GLY A 434 2.98 -6.39 -10.25
C GLY A 434 4.26 -6.99 -10.82
N MET A 435 5.31 -7.18 -10.00
CA MET A 435 6.58 -7.73 -10.46
C MET A 435 6.68 -9.23 -10.15
N SER A 436 7.07 -10.00 -11.17
CA SER A 436 7.45 -11.41 -11.02
C SER A 436 8.96 -11.56 -10.81
N PHE A 437 9.41 -12.78 -10.52
CA PHE A 437 10.84 -13.12 -10.58
C PHE A 437 11.45 -12.85 -11.96
N PHE A 438 10.72 -13.15 -13.05
CA PHE A 438 11.18 -12.87 -14.41
C PHE A 438 11.36 -11.37 -14.66
N SER A 439 10.39 -10.55 -14.21
CA SER A 439 10.52 -9.09 -14.26
C SER A 439 11.78 -8.60 -13.52
N PHE A 440 12.14 -9.26 -12.43
CA PHE A 440 13.33 -8.97 -11.63
C PHE A 440 14.62 -9.38 -12.33
N THR A 441 14.67 -10.57 -12.92
CA THR A 441 15.85 -11.03 -13.68
C THR A 441 16.06 -10.20 -14.94
N THR A 442 14.99 -9.84 -15.66
CA THR A 442 15.08 -8.97 -16.84
C THR A 442 15.56 -7.59 -16.46
N PHE A 443 15.13 -7.03 -15.32
CA PHE A 443 15.67 -5.76 -14.81
C PHE A 443 17.16 -5.84 -14.45
N ILE A 444 17.61 -6.95 -13.86
CA ILE A 444 19.03 -7.14 -13.52
C ILE A 444 19.86 -7.34 -14.78
N CYS A 445 19.46 -8.23 -15.69
CA CYS A 445 20.16 -8.52 -16.95
C CYS A 445 20.18 -7.33 -17.91
N LYS A 446 19.12 -6.51 -18.00
CA LYS A 446 19.12 -5.30 -18.86
C LYS A 446 19.98 -4.17 -18.30
N ARG A 447 20.24 -4.16 -16.99
CA ARG A 447 21.05 -3.11 -16.34
C ARG A 447 22.53 -3.51 -16.24
N TRP A 448 22.84 -4.77 -16.55
CA TRP A 448 24.15 -5.39 -16.48
C TRP A 448 24.27 -6.47 -17.57
N PRO A 449 24.74 -6.11 -18.78
CA PRO A 449 25.47 -7.07 -19.61
C PRO A 449 26.77 -7.51 -18.95
#